data_AF-A0A7U9PZQ7-F1
#
_entry.id   AF-A0A7U9PZQ7-F1
#
_cell.length_a   1.000
_cell.length_b   1.000
_cell.length_c   1.000
_cell.angle_alpha   90.00
_cell.angle_beta   90.00
_cell.angle_gamma   90.00
#
_symmetry.space_group_name_H-M   'P 1'
#
loop_
_entity.id
_entity.type
_entity.pdbx_description
1 polymer ?
#
loop_
_entity_poly.entity_id
_entity_poly.type
_entity_poly.pdbx_seq_one_letter_code
_entity_poly.pdbx_strand_id
1 'polypeptide(L)' 'MGNGSCPDLFELSDGRFAVIGTDMTADLDGKLPADASRADYEKIVVITRDTLLRAKSDIARL' A
#
# COMPACT_ATOMS: atom_id res chain seq x y z
N MET A 1 7.93 -22.67 -13.52
CA MET A 1 6.72 -22.05 -12.93
C MET A 1 7.16 -21.42 -11.63
N GLY A 2 7.31 -20.09 -11.59
CA GLY A 2 7.77 -19.41 -10.37
C GLY A 2 6.63 -19.35 -9.37
N ASN A 3 6.81 -19.90 -8.18
CA ASN A 3 5.94 -19.67 -7.02
C ASN A 3 6.13 -18.24 -6.50
N GLY A 4 5.98 -17.25 -7.37
CA GLY A 4 6.03 -15.84 -7.01
C GLY A 4 4.67 -15.42 -6.54
N SER A 5 4.38 -15.59 -5.24
CA SER A 5 3.50 -14.63 -4.59
C SER A 5 4.26 -13.31 -4.63
N CYS A 6 4.16 -12.57 -5.73
CA CYS A 6 4.73 -11.24 -5.83
C CYS A 6 4.31 -10.46 -4.58
N PRO A 7 5.24 -9.77 -3.90
CA PRO A 7 4.88 -9.03 -2.72
C PRO A 7 3.91 -7.92 -3.10
N ASP A 8 2.79 -7.83 -2.40
CA ASP A 8 1.84 -6.73 -2.53
C ASP A 8 2.41 -5.41 -1.93
N LEU A 9 3.60 -5.45 -1.31
CA LEU A 9 4.34 -4.32 -0.76
C LEU A 9 5.85 -4.54 -0.89
N PHE A 10 6.57 -3.68 -1.60
CA PHE A 10 8.02 -3.81 -1.79
C PHE A 10 8.74 -2.47 -1.88
N GLU A 11 10.02 -2.47 -1.51
CA GLU A 11 10.90 -1.29 -1.58
C GLU A 11 11.41 -1.06 -3.01
N LEU A 12 11.45 0.20 -3.42
CA LEU A 12 12.00 0.69 -4.66
C LEU A 12 13.49 1.01 -4.48
N SER A 13 14.24 1.09 -5.57
CA SER A 13 15.68 1.36 -5.53
C SER A 13 16.05 2.71 -4.91
N ASP A 14 15.09 3.62 -4.76
CA ASP A 14 15.24 4.94 -4.16
C ASP A 14 14.74 5.01 -2.70
N GLY A 15 14.44 3.86 -2.08
CA GLY A 15 14.02 3.75 -0.68
C GLY A 15 12.53 4.00 -0.43
N ARG A 16 11.74 4.29 -1.47
CA ARG A 16 10.27 4.38 -1.36
C ARG A 16 9.64 3.00 -1.39
N PHE A 17 8.39 2.88 -0.96
CA PHE A 17 7.64 1.63 -1.02
C PHE A 17 6.53 1.70 -2.05
N ALA A 18 6.42 0.66 -2.88
CA ALA A 18 5.29 0.45 -3.77
C ALA A 18 4.30 -0.52 -3.12
N VAL A 19 3.02 -0.14 -3.14
CA VAL A 19 1.90 -0.94 -2.62
C VAL A 19 1.03 -1.35 -3.81
N ILE A 20 0.72 -2.64 -3.92
CA ILE A 20 -0.23 -3.19 -4.88
C ILE A 20 -1.52 -3.52 -4.13
N GLY A 21 -2.63 -2.92 -4.55
CA GLY A 21 -3.93 -3.13 -3.92
C GLY A 21 -5.06 -2.59 -4.79
N THR A 22 -6.25 -2.50 -4.21
CA THR A 22 -7.44 -1.98 -4.91
C THR A 22 -7.49 -0.47 -4.80
N ASP A 23 -7.57 0.24 -5.92
CA ASP A 23 -7.85 1.68 -5.95
C ASP A 23 -9.28 1.92 -5.46
N MET A 24 -9.39 2.60 -4.32
CA MET A 24 -10.64 2.93 -3.64
C MET A 24 -10.79 4.46 -3.51
N THR A 25 -10.05 5.23 -4.31
CA THR A 25 -9.98 6.69 -4.18
C THR A 25 -11.37 7.32 -4.26
N ALA A 26 -12.16 6.99 -5.27
CA ALA A 26 -13.49 7.58 -5.45
C ALA A 26 -14.46 7.33 -4.27
N ASP A 27 -14.34 6.18 -3.61
CA ASP A 27 -15.26 5.78 -2.54
C ASP A 27 -14.84 6.29 -1.15
N LEU A 28 -13.56 6.60 -0.97
CA LEU A 28 -12.96 6.94 0.32
C LEU A 28 -12.52 8.41 0.43
N ASP A 29 -12.30 9.12 -0.68
CA ASP A 29 -11.82 10.52 -0.67
C ASP A 29 -12.74 11.43 0.18
N GLY A 30 -14.07 11.28 0.03
CA GLY A 30 -15.06 12.00 0.84
C GLY A 30 -15.30 11.45 2.25
N LYS A 31 -14.60 10.39 2.65
CA LYS A 31 -14.75 9.71 3.96
C LYS A 31 -13.47 9.73 4.78
N LEU A 32 -12.47 10.51 4.35
CA LEU A 32 -11.22 10.63 5.07
C LEU A 32 -11.45 11.24 6.47
N PRO A 33 -10.69 10.80 7.48
CA PRO A 33 -10.62 11.46 8.79
C PRO A 33 -10.32 12.96 8.67
N ALA A 34 -10.72 13.74 9.68
CA ALA A 34 -10.55 15.20 9.65
C ALA A 34 -9.08 15.67 9.58
N ASP A 35 -8.15 14.80 9.98
CA ASP A 35 -6.71 15.03 9.96
C ASP A 35 -6.03 14.42 8.71
N ALA A 36 -6.79 13.85 7.78
CA ALA A 36 -6.28 13.22 6.56
C ALA A 36 -6.82 13.92 5.32
N SER A 37 -5.93 14.18 4.37
CA SER A 37 -6.29 14.65 3.03
C SER A 37 -5.40 13.97 2.00
N ARG A 38 -5.87 13.95 0.76
CA ARG A 38 -5.20 13.37 -0.39
C ARG A 38 -4.92 14.50 -1.39
N ALA A 39 -3.69 14.59 -1.89
CA ALA A 39 -3.37 15.49 -2.99
C ALA A 39 -3.86 14.93 -4.34
N ASP A 40 -4.05 15.79 -5.35
CA ASP A 40 -4.65 15.39 -6.64
C ASP A 40 -3.95 14.21 -7.34
N TYR A 41 -2.64 14.08 -7.15
CA TYR A 41 -1.80 13.01 -7.74
C TYR A 41 -1.74 11.73 -6.90
N GLU A 42 -2.27 11.74 -5.67
CA GLU A 42 -2.26 10.58 -4.78
C GLU A 42 -3.49 9.70 -5.00
N LYS A 43 -3.39 8.44 -4.59
CA LYS A 43 -4.50 7.47 -4.66
C LYS A 43 -4.66 6.78 -3.32
N ILE A 44 -5.90 6.51 -2.94
CA ILE A 44 -6.21 5.68 -1.78
C ILE A 44 -6.24 4.23 -2.25
N VAL A 45 -5.22 3.47 -1.86
CA VAL A 45 -5.09 2.04 -2.20
C VAL A 45 -5.38 1.21 -0.97
N VAL A 46 -6.36 0.31 -1.07
CA VAL A 46 -6.71 -0.63 0.01
C VAL A 46 -6.00 -1.95 -0.21
N ILE A 47 -5.39 -2.45 0.87
CA ILE A 47 -4.73 -3.75 0.94
C ILE A 47 -5.32 -4.60 2.07
N THR A 48 -5.09 -5.90 2.00
CA THR A 48 -5.54 -6.82 3.05
C THR A 48 -4.63 -6.75 4.28
N ARG A 49 -5.15 -7.16 5.43
CA ARG A 49 -4.33 -7.36 6.64
C ARG A 49 -3.21 -8.38 6.41
N ASP A 50 -3.50 -9.42 5.64
CA ASP A 50 -2.57 -10.50 5.32
C ASP A 50 -1.37 -9.99 4.49
N THR A 51 -1.59 -9.08 3.54
CA THR A 51 -0.54 -8.33 2.85
C THR A 51 0.40 -7.63 3.84
N LEU A 52 -0.14 -6.87 4.79
CA LEU A 52 0.67 -6.16 5.79
C LEU A 52 1.43 -7.13 6.72
N LEU A 53 0.82 -8.25 7.10
CA LEU A 53 1.45 -9.25 7.95
C LEU A 53 2.63 -9.93 7.25
N ARG A 54 2.51 -10.23 5.95
CA ARG A 54 3.63 -10.73 5.14
C ARG A 54 4.76 -9.73 5.06
N ALA A 55 4.44 -8.45 4.80
CA ALA A 55 5.44 -7.41 4.66
C ALA A 55 6.07 -6.98 5.99
N LYS A 56 5.47 -7.34 7.14
CA LYS A 56 5.94 -6.95 8.47
C LYS A 56 7.40 -7.31 8.72
N SER A 57 7.85 -8.48 8.30
CA SER A 57 9.25 -8.90 8.50
C SER A 57 10.25 -8.08 7.71
N ASP A 58 9.81 -7.56 6.56
CA ASP A 58 10.64 -6.79 5.65
C ASP A 58 10.70 -5.34 6.13
N ILE A 59 9.54 -4.75 6.50
CA ILE A 59 9.45 -3.41 7.08
C ILE A 59 10.19 -3.31 8.42
N ALA A 60 10.06 -4.31 9.31
CA ALA A 60 10.68 -4.27 10.63
C ALA A 60 12.21 -4.39 10.63
N ARG A 61 12.83 -4.64 9.47
CA ARG A 61 14.29 -4.69 9.30
C ARG A 61 14.89 -3.40 8.74
N LEU A 62 14.05 -2.42 8.41
CA LEU A 62 14.44 -1.05 8.06
C LEU A 62 14.80 -0.27 9.33
#